data_AF-A0A1N7AZV7-F1
#
_entry.id   AF-A0A1N7AZV7-F1
#
_cell.length_a   1.000
_cell.length_b   1.000
_cell.length_c   1.000
_cell.angle_alpha   90.00
_cell.angle_beta   90.00
_cell.angle_gamma   90.00
#
_symmetry.space_group_name_H-M   'P 1'
#
loop_
_entity.id
_entity.type
_entity.pdbx_description
1 polymer ?
#
loop_
_entity_poly.entity_id
_entity_poly.type
_entity_poly.pdbx_seq_one_letter_code
_entity_poly.pdbx_strand_id
1 'polypeptide(L)'
;MSDHNDTPFHDTPAPAAPSNADAAPTASDAGAAESAPEAGLTRGERSQPSDERSEERSEERSEERSQRRRRGGRGKGSGAGRPPAAEGAQTERQPQGQRQNQGKGQNAAQRNAGRKVHPLLETLAGLYPHLFGARFLPLKRGIYEDLLARHAEVLPGDELKVALGQHARSTRYLDAIANRVPRHDLDGQPVEELAPDHVHHAIVELFKRRQGRTQEDLRPQLVARLADAIGASGLERMDYVQQVRVAQPDALALIDEAFTEHGRRLARREALQRAFEASGQPTVEAFAAMYGMDLGEARRVLGKQPGKGAAAAAPAASEAPSEA
;
A
#
# COMPACT_ATOMS: atom_id res chain seq x y z
N MET A 1 43.34 -59.32 -34.62
CA MET A 1 44.26 -58.20 -34.39
C MET A 1 43.61 -57.34 -33.31
N SER A 2 43.57 -57.77 -32.05
CA SER A 2 44.65 -58.32 -31.19
C SER A 2 45.43 -57.20 -30.48
N ASP A 3 45.69 -57.28 -29.17
CA ASP A 3 45.20 -58.27 -28.19
C ASP A 3 45.31 -57.71 -26.74
N HIS A 4 44.70 -58.43 -25.80
CA HIS A 4 45.02 -58.56 -24.36
C HIS A 4 45.89 -57.51 -23.64
N ASN A 5 45.37 -57.03 -22.50
CA ASN A 5 46.05 -57.02 -21.19
C ASN A 5 45.03 -56.63 -20.11
N ASP A 6 45.08 -57.08 -18.87
CA ASP A 6 45.24 -58.43 -18.31
C ASP A 6 44.73 -58.32 -16.86
N THR A 7 44.16 -59.42 -16.38
CA THR A 7 43.72 -59.74 -15.01
C THR A 7 44.89 -59.71 -13.97
N PRO A 8 44.72 -59.86 -12.62
CA PRO A 8 43.74 -60.74 -11.93
C PRO A 8 43.20 -60.37 -10.50
N PHE A 9 42.14 -61.10 -10.07
CA PHE A 9 41.78 -61.60 -8.69
C PHE A 9 41.87 -60.66 -7.43
N HIS A 10 41.21 -60.86 -6.28
CA HIS A 10 40.31 -61.86 -5.64
C HIS A 10 39.15 -61.08 -4.93
N ASP A 11 38.05 -61.62 -4.40
CA ASP A 11 37.50 -63.00 -4.33
C ASP A 11 35.96 -62.97 -4.24
N THR A 12 35.31 -64.11 -4.48
CA THR A 12 33.84 -64.29 -4.33
C THR A 12 33.55 -65.25 -3.17
N PRO A 13 32.42 -65.08 -2.44
CA PRO A 13 31.56 -66.25 -2.29
C PRO A 13 30.05 -65.97 -2.42
N ALA A 14 29.45 -66.71 -3.36
CA ALA A 14 28.05 -67.14 -3.37
C ALA A 14 28.08 -68.69 -3.13
N PRO A 15 26.96 -69.46 -2.98
CA PRO A 15 25.63 -69.18 -3.53
C PRO A 15 24.42 -69.71 -2.71
N ALA A 16 23.29 -69.87 -3.41
CA ALA A 16 22.19 -70.82 -3.20
C ALA A 16 20.98 -70.41 -2.33
N ALA A 17 19.86 -70.17 -3.02
CA ALA A 17 18.52 -70.59 -2.59
C ALA A 17 18.26 -72.04 -3.06
N PRO A 18 17.17 -72.69 -2.59
CA PRO A 18 16.25 -73.26 -3.58
C PRO A 18 14.75 -73.09 -3.26
N SER A 19 13.93 -73.65 -4.14
CA SER A 19 12.53 -73.31 -4.47
C SER A 19 11.41 -74.16 -3.84
N ASN A 20 10.21 -73.56 -3.79
CA ASN A 20 8.86 -74.13 -4.07
C ASN A 20 8.29 -75.34 -3.28
N ALA A 21 7.17 -75.10 -2.59
CA ALA A 21 5.98 -75.98 -2.40
C ALA A 21 4.87 -75.11 -1.72
N ASP A 22 3.54 -75.30 -1.82
CA ASP A 22 2.66 -76.15 -2.65
C ASP A 22 1.21 -75.58 -2.66
N ALA A 23 0.27 -76.27 -3.34
CA ALA A 23 -1.19 -76.32 -3.11
C ALA A 23 -2.10 -75.09 -3.37
N ALA A 24 -2.77 -75.12 -4.52
CA ALA A 24 -4.23 -74.92 -4.66
C ALA A 24 -4.92 -76.32 -4.69
N PRO A 25 -6.26 -76.53 -4.85
CA PRO A 25 -7.42 -75.63 -5.07
C PRO A 25 -8.44 -75.74 -3.89
N THR A 26 -9.75 -75.41 -3.89
CA THR A 26 -10.91 -75.35 -4.83
C THR A 26 -12.00 -74.40 -4.27
N ALA A 27 -13.16 -74.09 -4.87
CA ALA A 27 -13.68 -73.86 -6.23
C ALA A 27 -15.22 -73.62 -6.13
N SER A 28 -15.88 -73.13 -7.20
CA SER A 28 -17.36 -73.00 -7.39
C SER A 28 -18.12 -71.98 -6.53
N ASP A 29 -19.17 -71.28 -6.99
CA ASP A 29 -19.76 -70.95 -8.33
C ASP A 29 -20.91 -69.92 -8.09
N ALA A 30 -21.57 -69.18 -9.02
CA ALA A 30 -21.48 -68.84 -10.46
C ALA A 30 -22.27 -67.49 -10.64
N GLY A 31 -22.43 -66.80 -11.78
CA GLY A 31 -22.00 -66.96 -13.18
C GLY A 31 -21.53 -65.61 -13.75
N ALA A 32 -21.44 -65.28 -15.06
CA ALA A 32 -22.03 -65.79 -16.32
C ALA A 32 -23.48 -65.35 -16.63
N ALA A 33 -23.82 -64.81 -17.82
CA ALA A 33 -23.01 -64.24 -18.92
C ALA A 33 -23.88 -63.42 -19.93
N GLU A 34 -23.26 -62.43 -20.60
CA GLU A 34 -23.43 -62.02 -22.02
C GLU A 34 -24.82 -61.59 -22.61
N SER A 35 -24.77 -61.02 -23.82
CA SER A 35 -25.83 -60.76 -24.82
C SER A 35 -26.67 -59.46 -24.77
N ALA A 36 -26.79 -58.85 -25.97
CA ALA A 36 -27.81 -57.91 -26.45
C ALA A 36 -28.65 -58.69 -27.53
N PRO A 37 -29.62 -58.14 -28.33
CA PRO A 37 -29.86 -56.74 -28.73
C PRO A 37 -31.36 -56.31 -28.95
N GLU A 38 -31.58 -55.14 -29.59
CA GLU A 38 -32.80 -54.70 -30.33
C GLU A 38 -34.12 -54.49 -29.54
N ALA A 39 -35.11 -53.67 -29.94
CA ALA A 39 -35.27 -52.55 -30.91
C ALA A 39 -36.55 -51.75 -30.48
N GLY A 40 -36.88 -50.54 -30.97
CA GLY A 40 -36.27 -49.62 -31.94
C GLY A 40 -37.24 -48.48 -32.35
N LEU A 41 -36.94 -47.80 -33.47
CA LEU A 41 -37.74 -46.76 -34.18
C LEU A 41 -37.91 -45.40 -33.46
N THR A 42 -37.86 -44.20 -34.10
CA THR A 42 -37.49 -43.65 -35.44
C THR A 42 -37.41 -42.11 -35.27
N ARG A 43 -36.91 -41.19 -36.12
CA ARG A 43 -36.18 -41.08 -37.42
C ARG A 43 -35.73 -39.59 -37.47
N GLY A 44 -34.67 -39.11 -38.12
CA GLY A 44 -33.64 -39.68 -39.03
C GLY A 44 -33.28 -38.64 -40.11
N GLU A 45 -32.00 -38.57 -40.52
CA GLU A 45 -31.47 -37.74 -41.65
C GLU A 45 -31.51 -36.20 -41.48
N ARG A 46 -30.63 -35.37 -42.09
CA ARG A 46 -29.36 -35.59 -42.83
C ARG A 46 -28.60 -34.24 -43.00
N SER A 47 -27.25 -34.30 -42.99
CA SER A 47 -26.27 -33.30 -43.50
C SER A 47 -26.23 -31.86 -42.93
N GLN A 48 -24.99 -31.33 -42.86
CA GLN A 48 -24.69 -29.89 -42.93
C GLN A 48 -24.84 -29.38 -44.38
N PRO A 49 -24.98 -28.07 -44.59
CA PRO A 49 -23.81 -27.33 -45.10
C PRO A 49 -23.61 -25.96 -44.43
N SER A 50 -22.54 -25.28 -44.83
CA SER A 50 -22.31 -23.86 -44.61
C SER A 50 -23.26 -22.98 -45.45
N ASP A 51 -23.46 -21.72 -45.06
CA ASP A 51 -22.88 -20.59 -45.80
C ASP A 51 -23.11 -19.23 -45.08
N GLU A 52 -22.64 -18.16 -45.71
CA GLU A 52 -22.34 -16.85 -45.14
C GLU A 52 -23.56 -15.93 -44.82
N ARG A 53 -23.24 -14.75 -44.25
CA ARG A 53 -23.98 -13.46 -44.29
C ARG A 53 -25.26 -13.34 -43.46
N SER A 54 -25.12 -12.56 -42.38
CA SER A 54 -25.90 -11.31 -42.23
C SER A 54 -25.13 -10.35 -41.33
N GLU A 55 -24.67 -9.24 -41.89
CA GLU A 55 -24.25 -8.06 -41.13
C GLU A 55 -25.50 -7.26 -40.70
N GLU A 56 -25.32 -6.03 -40.22
CA GLU A 56 -26.39 -5.08 -39.85
C GLU A 56 -27.32 -5.48 -38.67
N ARG A 57 -26.82 -5.29 -37.44
CA ARG A 57 -27.64 -4.52 -36.46
C ARG A 57 -26.89 -3.91 -35.27
N SER A 58 -27.35 -2.73 -34.88
CA SER A 58 -27.22 -2.09 -33.56
C SER A 58 -25.95 -1.29 -33.19
N GLU A 59 -25.23 -0.72 -34.17
CA GLU A 59 -24.52 0.56 -33.96
C GLU A 59 -25.48 1.77 -34.17
N GLU A 60 -26.52 1.89 -33.33
CA GLU A 60 -27.47 3.02 -33.45
C GLU A 60 -28.11 3.39 -32.10
N ARG A 61 -27.31 3.86 -31.13
CA ARG A 61 -27.85 4.34 -29.83
C ARG A 61 -27.01 5.34 -29.01
N SER A 62 -26.14 6.12 -29.64
CA SER A 62 -25.19 7.01 -28.93
C SER A 62 -25.06 8.45 -29.46
N GLU A 63 -25.71 8.86 -30.55
CA GLU A 63 -25.50 10.19 -31.18
C GLU A 63 -26.75 11.09 -31.32
N GLU A 64 -27.69 11.12 -30.36
CA GLU A 64 -28.77 12.12 -30.37
C GLU A 64 -29.05 12.81 -29.02
N ARG A 65 -28.04 13.48 -28.44
CA ARG A 65 -28.32 14.49 -27.40
C ARG A 65 -27.33 15.65 -27.30
N SER A 66 -27.10 16.36 -28.42
CA SER A 66 -26.48 17.69 -28.37
C SER A 66 -26.93 18.63 -29.49
N GLN A 67 -26.90 19.93 -29.16
CA GLN A 67 -27.18 21.10 -30.01
C GLN A 67 -28.67 21.43 -30.32
N ARG A 68 -28.90 22.74 -30.51
CA ARG A 68 -30.18 23.44 -30.80
C ARG A 68 -31.14 23.47 -29.58
N ARG A 69 -31.83 24.57 -29.26
CA ARG A 69 -32.16 25.79 -30.03
C ARG A 69 -31.77 27.11 -29.33
N ARG A 70 -31.86 28.21 -30.07
CA ARG A 70 -31.52 29.59 -29.65
C ARG A 70 -32.76 30.41 -29.20
N ARG A 71 -32.50 31.52 -28.50
CA ARG A 71 -33.18 32.84 -28.61
C ARG A 71 -34.64 33.00 -28.12
N GLY A 72 -34.84 33.80 -27.06
CA GLY A 72 -36.07 34.54 -26.79
C GLY A 72 -36.35 34.78 -25.29
N GLY A 73 -36.75 36.00 -24.88
CA GLY A 73 -37.24 36.25 -23.51
C GLY A 73 -37.05 37.66 -22.93
N ARG A 74 -38.00 38.58 -23.19
CA ARG A 74 -38.33 39.70 -22.27
C ARG A 74 -38.70 39.12 -20.89
N GLY A 75 -38.56 39.80 -19.74
CA GLY A 75 -38.18 41.18 -19.48
C GLY A 75 -39.17 41.87 -18.52
N LYS A 76 -38.72 42.19 -17.29
CA LYS A 76 -39.41 43.02 -16.28
C LYS A 76 -38.34 43.56 -15.29
N GLY A 77 -38.43 44.76 -14.73
CA GLY A 77 -39.50 45.77 -14.86
C GLY A 77 -40.04 46.26 -13.51
N SER A 78 -39.17 46.66 -12.59
CA SER A 78 -39.53 47.17 -11.26
C SER A 78 -39.99 48.63 -11.34
N GLY A 79 -41.30 48.84 -11.53
CA GLY A 79 -41.92 50.17 -11.49
C GLY A 79 -42.10 50.70 -10.06
N ALA A 80 -42.15 52.04 -9.92
CA ALA A 80 -42.40 52.71 -8.64
C ALA A 80 -43.90 52.86 -8.33
N GLY A 81 -44.25 52.88 -7.03
CA GLY A 81 -45.61 53.14 -6.54
C GLY A 81 -45.65 53.38 -5.02
N ARG A 82 -46.27 54.48 -4.60
CA ARG A 82 -46.38 55.02 -3.22
C ARG A 82 -47.32 56.25 -3.28
N PRO A 83 -48.00 56.74 -2.21
CA PRO A 83 -48.31 56.23 -0.85
C PRO A 83 -49.84 55.90 -0.76
N PRO A 84 -50.60 56.01 0.37
CA PRO A 84 -50.32 56.17 1.81
C PRO A 84 -51.01 55.04 2.66
N ALA A 85 -51.37 55.11 3.94
CA ALA A 85 -51.21 56.08 5.04
C ALA A 85 -51.17 55.34 6.41
N ALA A 86 -50.34 55.78 7.37
CA ALA A 86 -50.48 55.56 8.83
C ALA A 86 -49.37 56.31 9.60
N GLU A 87 -49.53 56.54 10.90
CA GLU A 87 -48.66 57.36 11.76
C GLU A 87 -47.62 56.58 12.57
N GLY A 88 -46.61 57.30 13.08
CA GLY A 88 -46.18 57.14 14.48
C GLY A 88 -45.10 56.11 14.82
N ALA A 89 -43.82 56.47 14.65
CA ALA A 89 -42.76 56.21 15.64
C ALA A 89 -41.45 56.95 15.26
N GLN A 90 -40.76 57.51 16.27
CA GLN A 90 -39.39 58.01 16.15
C GLN A 90 -38.42 56.94 16.68
N THR A 91 -37.37 56.62 15.92
CA THR A 91 -36.09 56.07 16.42
C THR A 91 -34.98 56.48 15.45
N GLU A 92 -33.80 56.80 15.98
CA GLU A 92 -32.72 57.43 15.23
C GLU A 92 -31.93 56.46 14.33
N ARG A 93 -31.23 57.03 13.33
CA ARG A 93 -30.30 56.27 12.49
C ARG A 93 -28.90 56.31 13.09
N GLN A 94 -28.30 55.14 13.31
CA GLN A 94 -26.84 54.99 13.39
C GLN A 94 -26.35 53.97 12.34
N PRO A 95 -25.17 54.18 11.73
CA PRO A 95 -24.69 53.36 10.63
C PRO A 95 -24.27 51.95 11.08
N GLN A 96 -24.49 50.97 10.22
CA GLN A 96 -24.29 49.56 10.54
C GLN A 96 -22.79 49.20 10.51
N GLY A 97 -22.14 49.23 11.68
CA GLY A 97 -20.73 48.88 11.84
C GLY A 97 -20.42 47.44 11.42
N GLN A 98 -19.22 47.25 10.87
CA GLN A 98 -18.74 45.95 10.36
C GLN A 98 -18.69 44.91 11.48
N ARG A 99 -19.57 43.89 11.42
CA ARG A 99 -19.51 42.73 12.33
C ARG A 99 -18.33 41.83 11.96
N GLN A 100 -17.17 42.12 12.54
CA GLN A 100 -15.93 41.39 12.31
C GLN A 100 -16.01 39.93 12.81
N ASN A 101 -15.49 39.01 12.01
CA ASN A 101 -15.54 37.56 12.23
C ASN A 101 -14.45 37.08 13.23
N GLN A 102 -14.43 37.62 14.46
CA GLN A 102 -13.33 37.37 15.43
C GLN A 102 -13.43 36.04 16.20
N GLY A 103 -14.55 35.30 16.10
CA GLY A 103 -14.85 34.17 16.99
C GLY A 103 -13.97 32.92 16.89
N LYS A 104 -13.08 32.80 15.90
CA LYS A 104 -12.29 31.57 15.65
C LYS A 104 -10.83 31.60 16.13
N GLY A 105 -10.24 32.77 16.39
CA GLY A 105 -8.82 32.88 16.73
C GLY A 105 -8.49 32.47 18.17
N GLN A 106 -9.22 33.03 19.14
CA GLN A 106 -8.88 32.92 20.58
C GLN A 106 -8.90 31.46 21.10
N ASN A 107 -9.83 30.64 20.59
CA ASN A 107 -9.90 29.21 20.94
C ASN A 107 -8.69 28.39 20.45
N ALA A 108 -7.94 28.83 19.43
CA ALA A 108 -6.78 28.09 18.94
C ALA A 108 -5.56 28.25 19.88
N ALA A 109 -5.35 29.44 20.42
CA ALA A 109 -4.27 29.72 21.38
C ALA A 109 -4.52 28.99 22.71
N GLN A 110 -5.73 29.12 23.27
CA GLN A 110 -6.11 28.50 24.55
C GLN A 110 -5.90 26.97 24.55
N ARG A 111 -6.12 26.30 23.41
CA ARG A 111 -6.01 24.84 23.25
C ARG A 111 -4.57 24.31 23.19
N ASN A 112 -3.59 25.15 22.88
CA ASN A 112 -2.16 24.79 22.92
C ASN A 112 -1.49 25.15 24.25
N ALA A 113 -1.96 26.19 24.95
CA ALA A 113 -1.29 26.79 26.11
C ALA A 113 -1.26 25.93 27.41
N GLY A 114 -1.76 24.69 27.40
CA GLY A 114 -1.94 23.92 28.64
C GLY A 114 -2.12 22.41 28.51
N ARG A 115 -1.76 21.78 27.38
CA ARG A 115 -1.80 20.30 27.28
C ARG A 115 -0.58 19.69 27.98
N LYS A 116 -0.62 19.69 29.32
CA LYS A 116 0.40 19.09 30.19
C LYS A 116 0.79 17.70 29.67
N VAL A 117 2.09 17.40 29.70
CA VAL A 117 2.60 16.05 29.42
C VAL A 117 2.17 15.17 30.59
N HIS A 118 1.68 13.96 30.32
CA HIS A 118 1.34 13.01 31.38
C HIS A 118 2.63 12.62 32.13
N PRO A 119 2.73 12.72 33.47
CA PRO A 119 3.99 12.55 34.20
C PRO A 119 4.63 11.17 33.96
N LEU A 120 3.84 10.10 33.82
CA LEU A 120 4.35 8.77 33.44
C LEU A 120 5.12 8.74 32.11
N LEU A 121 4.99 9.72 31.21
CA LEU A 121 5.83 9.78 30.00
C LEU A 121 7.28 10.15 30.31
N GLU A 122 7.53 10.88 31.40
CA GLU A 122 8.87 11.18 31.91
C GLU A 122 9.44 9.93 32.59
N THR A 123 8.63 9.20 33.37
CA THR A 123 8.97 7.88 33.93
C THR A 123 9.32 6.87 32.83
N LEU A 124 8.50 6.76 31.79
CA LEU A 124 8.74 5.88 30.63
C LEU A 124 9.97 6.30 29.82
N ALA A 125 10.28 7.60 29.74
CA ALA A 125 11.51 8.09 29.11
C ALA A 125 12.77 7.77 29.95
N GLY A 126 12.65 7.69 31.28
CA GLY A 126 13.70 7.22 32.17
C GLY A 126 13.95 5.71 32.06
N LEU A 127 12.88 4.90 32.04
CA LEU A 127 12.96 3.43 31.92
C LEU A 127 13.37 2.96 30.51
N TYR A 128 12.79 3.57 29.47
CA TYR A 128 12.92 3.16 28.07
C TYR A 128 13.29 4.36 27.17
N PRO A 129 14.49 4.95 27.35
CA PRO A 129 14.91 6.17 26.66
C PRO A 129 15.00 6.03 25.13
N HIS A 130 15.13 4.80 24.62
CA HIS A 130 15.16 4.50 23.19
C HIS A 130 13.76 4.53 22.54
N LEU A 131 12.68 4.30 23.29
CA LEU A 131 11.28 4.40 22.82
C LEU A 131 10.67 5.77 23.10
N PHE A 132 10.87 6.31 24.30
CA PHE A 132 10.14 7.49 24.81
C PHE A 132 11.00 8.75 24.99
N GLY A 133 12.30 8.71 24.65
CA GLY A 133 13.24 9.81 24.91
C GLY A 133 13.44 10.81 23.74
N ALA A 134 14.70 10.98 23.34
CA ALA A 134 15.11 11.99 22.34
C ALA A 134 14.71 11.64 20.89
N ARG A 135 14.39 10.38 20.62
CA ARG A 135 13.73 9.90 19.40
C ARG A 135 12.59 8.99 19.83
N PHE A 136 11.45 9.04 19.14
CA PHE A 136 10.33 8.13 19.39
C PHE A 136 10.36 7.02 18.35
N LEU A 137 10.13 5.78 18.78
CA LEU A 137 10.03 4.62 17.89
C LEU A 137 8.58 4.08 17.92
N PRO A 138 8.02 3.61 16.80
CA PRO A 138 6.71 2.97 16.79
C PRO A 138 6.69 1.75 17.72
N LEU A 139 5.64 1.58 18.51
CA LEU A 139 5.58 0.52 19.51
C LEU A 139 5.03 -0.79 18.91
N LYS A 140 5.59 -1.92 19.39
CA LYS A 140 5.07 -3.29 19.23
C LYS A 140 3.59 -3.38 19.65
N ARG A 141 2.84 -4.29 19.03
CA ARG A 141 1.48 -4.64 19.49
C ARG A 141 1.57 -5.47 20.77
N GLY A 142 0.82 -5.10 21.80
CA GLY A 142 0.93 -5.70 23.15
C GLY A 142 1.90 -4.97 24.10
N ILE A 143 2.44 -3.80 23.72
CA ILE A 143 3.41 -3.06 24.53
C ILE A 143 2.87 -2.61 25.91
N TYR A 144 1.55 -2.49 26.06
CA TYR A 144 0.92 -2.12 27.33
C TYR A 144 0.99 -3.28 28.33
N GLU A 145 0.71 -4.48 27.84
CA GLU A 145 0.82 -5.74 28.55
C GLU A 145 2.29 -6.06 28.89
N ASP A 146 3.21 -5.87 27.94
CA ASP A 146 4.66 -6.00 28.17
C ASP A 146 5.16 -5.02 29.27
N LEU A 147 4.65 -3.78 29.28
CA LEU A 147 5.02 -2.76 30.28
C LEU A 147 4.49 -3.10 31.68
N LEU A 148 3.25 -3.55 31.79
CA LEU A 148 2.70 -4.01 33.07
C LEU A 148 3.42 -5.25 33.60
N ALA A 149 3.74 -6.21 32.73
CA ALA A 149 4.45 -7.43 33.12
C ALA A 149 5.85 -7.15 33.71
N ARG A 150 6.50 -6.05 33.29
CA ARG A 150 7.81 -5.64 33.82
C ARG A 150 7.73 -4.63 34.98
N HIS A 151 6.70 -3.79 35.05
CA HIS A 151 6.68 -2.60 35.94
C HIS A 151 5.32 -2.33 36.62
N ALA A 152 4.53 -3.36 36.92
CA ALA A 152 3.19 -3.24 37.54
C ALA A 152 3.14 -2.34 38.80
N GLU A 153 4.19 -2.36 39.63
CA GLU A 153 4.28 -1.54 40.86
C GLU A 153 4.54 -0.04 40.60
N VAL A 154 5.10 0.29 39.43
CA VAL A 154 5.54 1.65 39.06
C VAL A 154 4.61 2.31 38.04
N LEU A 155 3.89 1.52 37.25
CA LEU A 155 3.02 1.99 36.16
C LEU A 155 1.54 1.67 36.43
N PRO A 156 0.77 2.57 37.08
CA PRO A 156 -0.67 2.38 37.27
C PRO A 156 -1.39 2.30 35.91
N GLY A 157 -2.04 1.16 35.65
CA GLY A 157 -2.48 0.77 34.30
C GLY A 157 -3.41 1.75 33.58
N ASP A 158 -4.35 2.39 34.29
CA ASP A 158 -5.27 3.35 33.65
C ASP A 158 -4.59 4.66 33.26
N GLU A 159 -3.67 5.15 34.08
CA GLU A 159 -2.80 6.27 33.70
C GLU A 159 -1.84 5.88 32.57
N LEU A 160 -1.31 4.66 32.57
CA LEU A 160 -0.45 4.15 31.51
C LEU A 160 -1.18 4.13 30.15
N LYS A 161 -2.46 3.73 30.10
CA LYS A 161 -3.31 3.85 28.89
C LYS A 161 -3.41 5.30 28.40
N VAL A 162 -3.60 6.26 29.31
CA VAL A 162 -3.68 7.69 28.97
C VAL A 162 -2.33 8.23 28.47
N ALA A 163 -1.23 7.86 29.12
CA ALA A 163 0.13 8.22 28.74
C ALA A 163 0.51 7.68 27.35
N LEU A 164 0.37 6.37 27.12
CA LEU A 164 0.59 5.74 25.81
C LEU A 164 -0.33 6.33 24.74
N GLY A 165 -1.60 6.59 25.09
CA GLY A 165 -2.55 7.29 24.22
C GLY A 165 -2.15 8.74 23.91
N GLN A 166 -1.38 9.43 24.75
CA GLN A 166 -0.81 10.74 24.45
C GLN A 166 0.45 10.63 23.57
N HIS A 167 1.34 9.68 23.87
CA HIS A 167 2.54 9.39 23.08
C HIS A 167 2.20 9.01 21.62
N ALA A 168 1.29 8.04 21.43
CA ALA A 168 0.90 7.52 20.12
C ALA A 168 0.20 8.54 19.20
N ARG A 169 -0.28 9.66 19.75
CA ARG A 169 -0.85 10.79 18.98
C ARG A 169 0.10 11.97 18.85
N SER A 170 1.30 11.92 19.44
CA SER A 170 2.30 12.99 19.36
C SER A 170 2.84 13.14 17.93
N THR A 171 3.26 14.35 17.55
CA THR A 171 3.80 14.60 16.20
C THR A 171 5.06 13.75 15.95
N ARG A 172 5.99 13.68 16.92
CA ARG A 172 7.24 12.90 16.84
C ARG A 172 6.98 11.40 16.58
N TYR A 173 5.93 10.84 17.18
CA TYR A 173 5.54 9.44 16.96
C TYR A 173 4.97 9.22 15.56
N LEU A 174 4.09 10.13 15.12
CA LEU A 174 3.56 10.09 13.75
C LEU A 174 4.66 10.32 12.70
N ASP A 175 5.66 11.15 12.97
CA ASP A 175 6.82 11.33 12.08
C ASP A 175 7.61 10.02 11.92
N ALA A 176 7.82 9.27 13.00
CA ALA A 176 8.46 7.95 12.94
C ALA A 176 7.64 6.94 12.11
N ILE A 177 6.31 6.92 12.28
CA ILE A 177 5.40 6.08 11.48
C ILE A 177 5.40 6.50 10.00
N ALA A 178 5.31 7.80 9.72
CA ALA A 178 5.33 8.36 8.37
C ALA A 178 6.70 8.24 7.67
N ASN A 179 7.75 7.85 8.42
CA ASN A 179 9.07 7.49 7.92
C ASN A 179 9.28 5.96 7.82
N ARG A 180 8.24 5.15 8.08
CA ARG A 180 8.26 3.67 8.01
C ARG A 180 9.30 2.99 8.90
N VAL A 181 9.64 3.61 10.04
CA VAL A 181 10.46 2.97 11.07
C VAL A 181 9.68 1.76 11.61
N PRO A 182 10.26 0.55 11.72
CA PRO A 182 9.54 -0.63 12.21
C PRO A 182 9.03 -0.47 13.64
N ARG A 183 8.13 -1.35 14.08
CA ARG A 183 7.71 -1.42 15.49
C ARG A 183 8.80 -2.04 16.34
N HIS A 184 9.04 -1.47 17.51
CA HIS A 184 10.04 -1.92 18.45
C HIS A 184 9.41 -2.42 19.76
N ASP A 185 10.05 -3.41 20.38
CA ASP A 185 9.74 -3.89 21.73
C ASP A 185 10.42 -3.03 22.82
N LEU A 186 10.29 -3.47 24.08
CA LEU A 186 10.88 -2.82 25.25
C LEU A 186 12.39 -2.95 25.36
N ASP A 187 13.01 -3.82 24.56
CA ASP A 187 14.46 -4.01 24.51
C ASP A 187 15.07 -3.33 23.27
N GLY A 188 14.27 -2.51 22.59
CA GLY A 188 14.66 -1.69 21.45
C GLY A 188 14.91 -2.48 20.16
N GLN A 189 14.42 -3.71 20.06
CA GLN A 189 14.59 -4.55 18.87
C GLN A 189 13.42 -4.34 17.89
N PRO A 190 13.65 -4.35 16.56
CA PRO A 190 12.59 -4.26 15.58
C PRO A 190 11.85 -5.61 15.44
N VAL A 191 10.52 -5.61 15.57
CA VAL A 191 9.67 -6.82 15.67
C VAL A 191 8.66 -6.95 14.53
N GLU A 192 8.04 -5.86 14.09
CA GLU A 192 6.93 -5.90 13.12
C GLU A 192 7.02 -4.69 12.17
N GLU A 193 6.87 -4.92 10.87
CA GLU A 193 6.86 -3.85 9.87
C GLU A 193 5.61 -2.96 9.97
N LEU A 194 5.67 -1.76 9.39
CA LEU A 194 4.55 -0.83 9.38
C LEU A 194 3.62 -1.07 8.20
N ALA A 195 2.45 -1.62 8.50
CA ALA A 195 1.36 -1.77 7.54
C ALA A 195 1.04 -0.42 6.86
N PRO A 196 0.83 -0.39 5.51
CA PRO A 196 0.67 0.84 4.73
C PRO A 196 -0.43 1.80 5.19
N ASP A 197 -1.48 1.30 5.84
CA ASP A 197 -2.56 2.11 6.42
C ASP A 197 -2.07 3.05 7.51
N HIS A 198 -1.23 2.56 8.43
CA HIS A 198 -0.65 3.35 9.50
C HIS A 198 0.24 4.47 8.95
N VAL A 199 1.03 4.15 7.92
CA VAL A 199 1.93 5.09 7.22
C VAL A 199 1.11 6.18 6.52
N HIS A 200 0.06 5.80 5.79
CA HIS A 200 -0.86 6.72 5.12
C HIS A 200 -1.52 7.69 6.12
N HIS A 201 -2.15 7.15 7.16
CA HIS A 201 -2.89 7.94 8.15
C HIS A 201 -1.97 8.88 8.92
N ALA A 202 -0.74 8.47 9.23
CA ALA A 202 0.28 9.34 9.83
C ALA A 202 0.69 10.50 8.90
N ILE A 203 0.98 10.22 7.62
CA ILE A 203 1.32 11.25 6.62
C ILE A 203 0.20 12.30 6.49
N VAL A 204 -1.06 11.84 6.38
CA VAL A 204 -2.23 12.71 6.23
C VAL A 204 -2.50 13.54 7.50
N GLU A 205 -2.34 12.95 8.70
CA GLU A 205 -2.50 13.66 9.97
C GLU A 205 -1.39 14.70 10.22
N LEU A 206 -0.14 14.39 9.88
CA LEU A 206 0.98 15.34 9.92
C LEU A 206 0.74 16.53 8.96
N PHE A 207 0.27 16.26 7.74
CA PHE A 207 -0.14 17.31 6.80
C PHE A 207 -1.25 18.20 7.38
N LYS A 208 -2.35 17.61 7.90
CA LYS A 208 -3.46 18.37 8.51
C LYS A 208 -2.96 19.29 9.64
N ARG A 209 -2.03 18.78 10.47
CA ARG A 209 -1.39 19.54 11.56
C ARG A 209 -0.48 20.66 11.07
N ARG A 210 0.21 20.51 9.93
CA ARG A 210 1.09 21.54 9.38
C ARG A 210 0.28 22.60 8.61
N GLN A 211 -0.66 22.17 7.79
CA GLN A 211 -1.56 23.06 7.03
C GLN A 211 -2.39 23.97 7.96
N GLY A 212 -2.80 23.47 9.14
CA GLY A 212 -3.45 24.29 10.18
C GLY A 212 -2.56 25.36 10.84
N ARG A 213 -1.30 25.51 10.43
CA ARG A 213 -0.33 26.50 10.94
C ARG A 213 0.28 27.40 9.85
N THR A 214 0.01 27.15 8.57
CA THR A 214 0.70 27.79 7.45
C THR A 214 -0.30 28.08 6.32
N GLN A 215 -0.18 29.24 5.67
CA GLN A 215 -1.08 29.63 4.55
C GLN A 215 -0.59 29.16 3.16
N GLU A 216 0.63 28.62 3.07
CA GLU A 216 1.17 27.93 1.89
C GLU A 216 0.32 26.71 1.53
N ASP A 217 0.18 26.39 0.24
CA ASP A 217 -0.36 25.09 -0.16
C ASP A 217 0.70 23.99 0.01
N LEU A 218 0.45 23.08 0.95
CA LEU A 218 1.33 21.93 1.20
C LEU A 218 0.86 20.66 0.46
N ARG A 219 -0.22 20.71 -0.33
CA ARG A 219 -0.75 19.56 -1.09
C ARG A 219 0.30 18.92 -2.00
N PRO A 220 1.14 19.65 -2.76
CA PRO A 220 2.19 19.02 -3.57
C PRO A 220 3.19 18.19 -2.72
N GLN A 221 3.48 18.64 -1.50
CA GLN A 221 4.37 17.94 -0.56
C GLN A 221 3.70 16.69 0.05
N LEU A 222 2.38 16.75 0.28
CA LEU A 222 1.57 15.61 0.70
C LEU A 222 1.50 14.53 -0.40
N VAL A 223 1.13 14.93 -1.63
CA VAL A 223 1.03 14.05 -2.80
C VAL A 223 2.38 13.38 -3.07
N ALA A 224 3.49 14.13 -2.99
CA ALA A 224 4.83 13.57 -3.10
C ALA A 224 5.13 12.51 -2.02
N ARG A 225 4.87 12.80 -0.74
CA ARG A 225 5.13 11.86 0.36
C ARG A 225 4.22 10.62 0.31
N LEU A 226 3.00 10.76 -0.20
CA LEU A 226 2.08 9.64 -0.44
C LEU A 226 2.52 8.79 -1.63
N ALA A 227 2.99 9.37 -2.73
CA ALA A 227 3.55 8.63 -3.86
C ALA A 227 4.79 7.80 -3.47
N ASP A 228 5.61 8.33 -2.54
CA ASP A 228 6.75 7.61 -1.96
C ASP A 228 6.32 6.57 -0.90
N ALA A 229 5.09 6.64 -0.37
CA ALA A 229 4.51 5.63 0.52
C ALA A 229 3.86 4.48 -0.27
N ILE A 230 3.11 4.80 -1.32
CA ILE A 230 2.54 3.85 -2.30
C ILE A 230 3.68 3.03 -2.93
N GLY A 231 4.72 3.69 -3.43
CA GLY A 231 5.86 3.01 -4.04
C GLY A 231 6.62 2.07 -3.10
N ALA A 232 6.57 2.32 -1.79
CA ALA A 232 7.19 1.47 -0.78
C ALA A 232 6.25 0.35 -0.29
N SER A 233 4.93 0.45 -0.48
CA SER A 233 4.00 -0.63 -0.14
C SER A 233 3.90 -1.69 -1.22
N GLY A 234 4.24 -1.37 -2.48
CA GLY A 234 4.15 -2.29 -3.62
C GLY A 234 2.73 -2.71 -4.00
N LEU A 235 1.71 -2.09 -3.40
CA LEU A 235 0.30 -2.43 -3.59
C LEU A 235 -0.28 -1.73 -4.83
N GLU A 236 -1.16 -2.43 -5.54
CA GLU A 236 -2.01 -1.80 -6.54
C GLU A 236 -3.05 -0.88 -5.90
N ARG A 237 -3.58 0.04 -6.71
CA ARG A 237 -4.53 1.08 -6.29
C ARG A 237 -5.77 0.52 -5.57
N MET A 238 -6.31 -0.60 -6.04
CA MET A 238 -7.55 -1.15 -5.47
C MET A 238 -7.31 -1.79 -4.11
N ASP A 239 -6.17 -2.46 -3.90
CA ASP A 239 -5.80 -3.07 -2.62
C ASP A 239 -5.37 -2.02 -1.60
N TYR A 240 -4.64 -1.00 -2.05
CA TYR A 240 -4.26 0.15 -1.22
C TYR A 240 -5.49 0.87 -0.65
N VAL A 241 -6.51 1.15 -1.48
CA VAL A 241 -7.78 1.75 -1.00
C VAL A 241 -8.51 0.84 -0.01
N GLN A 242 -8.57 -0.47 -0.27
CA GLN A 242 -9.18 -1.45 0.64
C GLN A 242 -8.46 -1.52 1.99
N GLN A 243 -7.12 -1.52 2.01
CA GLN A 243 -6.34 -1.61 3.24
C GLN A 243 -6.40 -0.32 4.06
N VAL A 244 -6.28 0.85 3.42
CA VAL A 244 -6.31 2.16 4.09
C VAL A 244 -7.73 2.51 4.59
N ARG A 245 -8.78 1.88 4.03
CA ARG A 245 -10.20 2.02 4.42
C ARG A 245 -10.75 3.45 4.33
N VAL A 246 -10.34 4.17 3.29
CA VAL A 246 -10.83 5.52 2.99
C VAL A 246 -12.03 5.47 2.05
N ALA A 247 -13.12 6.15 2.43
CA ALA A 247 -14.38 6.21 1.66
C ALA A 247 -14.82 7.64 1.28
N GLN A 248 -14.10 8.67 1.72
CA GLN A 248 -14.45 10.07 1.45
C GLN A 248 -13.94 10.50 0.06
N PRO A 249 -14.77 11.13 -0.81
CA PRO A 249 -14.38 11.46 -2.18
C PRO A 249 -13.07 12.25 -2.32
N ASP A 250 -12.88 13.30 -1.51
CA ASP A 250 -11.66 14.12 -1.53
C ASP A 250 -10.40 13.32 -1.18
N ALA A 251 -10.53 12.32 -0.30
CA ALA A 251 -9.42 11.49 0.14
C ALA A 251 -9.13 10.33 -0.83
N LEU A 252 -10.14 9.85 -1.56
CA LEU A 252 -9.95 8.99 -2.73
C LEU A 252 -9.24 9.77 -3.85
N ALA A 253 -9.69 10.97 -4.17
CA ALA A 253 -9.05 11.84 -5.17
C ALA A 253 -7.58 12.17 -4.83
N LEU A 254 -7.23 12.27 -3.54
CA LEU A 254 -5.85 12.41 -3.08
C LEU A 254 -5.01 11.14 -3.29
N ILE A 255 -5.60 9.95 -3.10
CA ILE A 255 -4.94 8.67 -3.40
C ILE A 255 -4.70 8.56 -4.91
N ASP A 256 -5.69 8.90 -5.73
CA ASP A 256 -5.60 8.92 -7.20
C ASP A 256 -4.48 9.84 -7.71
N GLU A 257 -4.39 11.05 -7.16
CA GLU A 257 -3.35 12.03 -7.45
C GLU A 257 -1.96 11.49 -7.07
N ALA A 258 -1.84 10.81 -5.93
CA ALA A 258 -0.60 10.19 -5.47
C ALA A 258 -0.19 8.95 -6.29
N PHE A 259 -1.15 8.14 -6.78
CA PHE A 259 -0.87 7.05 -7.73
C PHE A 259 -0.44 7.59 -9.10
N THR A 260 -1.04 8.69 -9.57
CA THR A 260 -0.62 9.36 -10.81
C THR A 260 0.78 9.98 -10.69
N GLU A 261 1.09 10.58 -9.55
CA GLU A 261 2.44 11.05 -9.20
C GLU A 261 3.44 9.88 -9.18
N HIS A 262 3.10 8.76 -8.53
CA HIS A 262 3.95 7.58 -8.47
C HIS A 262 4.23 6.99 -9.86
N GLY A 263 3.20 6.77 -10.68
CA GLY A 263 3.34 6.27 -12.05
C GLY A 263 4.19 7.19 -12.93
N ARG A 264 4.04 8.51 -12.79
CA ARG A 264 4.87 9.50 -13.50
C ARG A 264 6.34 9.48 -13.05
N ARG A 265 6.63 9.19 -11.77
CA ARG A 265 8.01 8.96 -11.28
C ARG A 265 8.62 7.69 -11.87
N LEU A 266 7.86 6.58 -11.90
CA LEU A 266 8.29 5.33 -12.54
C LEU A 266 8.59 5.54 -14.02
N ALA A 267 7.66 6.11 -14.78
CA ALA A 267 7.83 6.37 -16.21
C ALA A 267 9.03 7.29 -16.50
N ARG A 268 9.23 8.35 -15.71
CA ARG A 268 10.43 9.22 -15.83
C ARG A 268 11.72 8.44 -15.57
N ARG A 269 11.74 7.55 -14.56
CA ARG A 269 12.89 6.71 -14.25
C ARG A 269 13.20 5.72 -15.37
N GLU A 270 12.21 5.00 -15.89
CA GLU A 270 12.44 4.05 -16.97
C GLU A 270 12.86 4.74 -18.28
N ALA A 271 12.26 5.89 -18.62
CA ALA A 271 12.66 6.66 -19.79
C ALA A 271 14.12 7.12 -19.67
N LEU A 272 14.54 7.59 -18.49
CA LEU A 272 15.93 7.99 -18.25
C LEU A 272 16.89 6.79 -18.25
N GLN A 273 16.47 5.64 -17.72
CA GLN A 273 17.25 4.40 -17.74
C GLN A 273 17.49 3.90 -19.17
N ARG A 274 16.43 3.84 -20.00
CA ARG A 274 16.54 3.48 -21.43
C ARG A 274 17.39 4.48 -22.20
N ALA A 275 17.31 5.78 -21.88
CA ALA A 275 18.16 6.81 -22.49
C ALA A 275 19.63 6.67 -22.06
N PHE A 276 19.90 6.32 -20.80
CA PHE A 276 21.26 6.04 -20.31
C PHE A 276 21.87 4.83 -21.03
N GLU A 277 21.13 3.71 -21.10
CA GLU A 277 21.54 2.50 -21.82
C GLU A 277 21.79 2.78 -23.31
N ALA A 278 20.88 3.50 -23.98
CA ALA A 278 21.02 3.86 -25.39
C ALA A 278 22.14 4.87 -25.67
N SER A 279 22.58 5.66 -24.69
CA SER A 279 23.68 6.62 -24.84
C SER A 279 25.08 5.99 -24.91
N GLY A 280 25.20 4.72 -24.51
CA GLY A 280 26.48 4.00 -24.42
C GLY A 280 27.47 4.58 -23.41
N GLN A 281 27.07 5.55 -22.57
CA GLN A 281 27.97 6.20 -21.64
C GLN A 281 28.36 5.28 -20.47
N PRO A 282 29.65 5.18 -20.11
CA PRO A 282 30.11 4.26 -19.07
C PRO A 282 29.73 4.71 -17.65
N THR A 283 29.31 5.97 -17.47
CA THR A 283 29.03 6.58 -16.17
C THR A 283 27.83 7.53 -16.26
N VAL A 284 27.08 7.64 -15.14
CA VAL A 284 25.97 8.58 -15.01
C VAL A 284 26.47 10.03 -15.11
N GLU A 285 27.72 10.27 -14.72
CA GLU A 285 28.45 11.52 -14.84
C GLU A 285 28.61 11.96 -16.30
N ALA A 286 29.08 11.07 -17.18
CA ALA A 286 29.26 11.36 -18.60
C ALA A 286 27.92 11.53 -19.31
N PHE A 287 26.90 10.73 -18.94
CA PHE A 287 25.53 10.88 -19.42
C PHE A 287 24.89 12.21 -18.99
N ALA A 288 25.03 12.60 -17.72
CA ALA A 288 24.54 13.89 -17.22
C ALA A 288 25.19 15.07 -17.97
N ALA A 289 26.51 15.02 -18.17
CA ALA A 289 27.24 16.02 -18.95
C ALA A 289 26.81 16.07 -20.43
N MET A 290 26.63 14.91 -21.08
CA MET A 290 26.21 14.80 -22.49
C MET A 290 24.85 15.45 -22.77
N TYR A 291 23.88 15.30 -21.87
CA TYR A 291 22.53 15.84 -22.03
C TYR A 291 22.26 17.12 -21.20
N GLY A 292 23.29 17.71 -20.57
CA GLY A 292 23.16 18.94 -19.78
C GLY A 292 22.27 18.82 -18.54
N MET A 293 22.16 17.61 -17.96
CA MET A 293 21.30 17.32 -16.81
C MET A 293 22.03 17.58 -15.49
N ASP A 294 21.28 17.93 -14.44
CA ASP A 294 21.84 17.96 -13.08
C ASP A 294 22.33 16.56 -12.67
N LEU A 295 23.57 16.49 -12.20
CA LEU A 295 24.21 15.25 -11.76
C LEU A 295 23.55 14.70 -10.48
N GLY A 296 23.03 15.58 -9.60
CA GLY A 296 22.30 15.16 -8.40
C GLY A 296 21.00 14.44 -8.76
N GLU A 297 20.19 15.02 -9.64
CA GLU A 297 18.96 14.40 -10.14
C GLU A 297 19.24 13.15 -10.98
N ALA A 298 20.22 13.17 -11.89
CA ALA A 298 20.59 12.00 -12.68
C ALA A 298 20.98 10.81 -11.79
N ARG A 299 21.87 11.02 -10.80
CA ARG A 299 22.24 10.01 -9.79
C ARG A 299 21.08 9.58 -8.89
N ARG A 300 20.11 10.46 -8.63
CA ARG A 300 18.90 10.14 -7.84
C ARG A 300 17.93 9.25 -8.61
N VAL A 301 17.74 9.50 -9.91
CA VAL A 301 16.76 8.79 -10.74
C VAL A 301 17.35 7.47 -11.28
N LEU A 302 18.61 7.48 -11.73
CA LEU A 302 19.38 6.27 -12.11
C LEU A 302 20.04 5.59 -10.89
N GLY A 303 19.68 6.02 -9.68
CA GLY A 303 20.24 5.53 -8.42
C GLY A 303 20.05 4.02 -8.26
N LYS A 304 21.11 3.35 -7.79
CA LYS A 304 21.22 1.89 -7.80
C LYS A 304 20.03 1.21 -7.13
N GLN A 305 19.44 0.24 -7.84
CA GLN A 305 18.38 -0.64 -7.35
C GLN A 305 18.73 -1.19 -5.95
N PRO A 306 17.82 -1.17 -4.96
CA PRO A 306 17.98 -1.99 -3.77
C PRO A 306 18.09 -3.46 -4.20
N GLY A 307 19.11 -4.16 -3.72
CA GLY A 307 19.73 -5.24 -4.47
C GLY A 307 18.93 -6.55 -4.56
N LYS A 308 18.12 -6.71 -5.61
CA LYS A 308 17.72 -8.04 -6.12
C LYS A 308 18.93 -8.72 -6.79
N GLY A 309 19.91 -9.16 -5.99
CA GLY A 309 21.15 -9.77 -6.50
C GLY A 309 22.34 -9.84 -5.53
N ALA A 310 22.13 -9.84 -4.21
CA ALA A 310 23.22 -9.91 -3.21
C ALA A 310 23.00 -10.97 -2.12
N ALA A 311 22.16 -11.98 -2.39
CA ALA A 311 21.81 -13.06 -1.45
C ALA A 311 21.86 -14.45 -2.14
N ALA A 312 22.89 -14.67 -2.98
CA ALA A 312 23.08 -15.91 -3.73
C ALA A 312 24.57 -16.19 -4.02
N ALA A 313 25.45 -15.93 -3.04
CA ALA A 313 26.91 -16.15 -3.17
C ALA A 313 27.59 -16.37 -1.81
N ALA A 314 27.02 -17.25 -0.96
CA ALA A 314 27.74 -17.82 0.17
C ALA A 314 28.45 -19.10 -0.33
N PRO A 315 29.79 -19.14 -0.47
CA PRO A 315 30.49 -20.37 -0.81
C PRO A 315 30.44 -21.32 0.37
N ALA A 316 29.92 -22.54 0.16
CA ALA A 316 29.99 -23.59 1.16
C ALA A 316 31.45 -24.05 1.32
N ALA A 317 32.07 -23.68 2.44
CA ALA A 317 33.34 -24.28 2.87
C ALA A 317 33.04 -25.67 3.43
N SER A 318 33.79 -26.68 2.97
CA SER A 318 33.58 -28.08 3.31
C SER A 318 33.91 -28.39 4.77
N GLU A 319 33.02 -29.11 5.44
CA GLU A 319 33.43 -29.94 6.58
C GLU A 319 34.39 -31.04 6.08
N ALA A 320 35.46 -31.27 6.84
CA ALA A 320 36.33 -32.43 6.71
C ALA A 320 36.50 -33.03 8.12
N PRO A 321 36.35 -34.36 8.30
CA PRO A 321 36.47 -34.97 9.61
C PRO A 321 37.93 -35.01 10.06
N SER A 322 38.16 -34.90 11.37
CA SER A 322 39.44 -35.16 12.02
C SER A 322 39.23 -36.21 13.10
N GLU A 323 39.86 -37.37 12.94
CA GLU A 323 40.00 -38.35 14.01
C GLU A 323 41.03 -37.88 15.06
N ALA A 324 40.76 -38.13 16.34
CA ALA A 324 41.71 -38.22 17.45
C ALA A 324 41.04 -38.90 18.65
#